data_AF-A0AAD5XK02-F1
#
_entry.id   AF-A0AAD5XK02-F1
#
_cell.length_a   1.000
_cell.length_b   1.000
_cell.length_c   1.000
_cell.angle_alpha   90.00
_cell.angle_beta   90.00
_cell.angle_gamma   90.00
#
_symmetry.space_group_name_H-M   'P 1'
#
loop_
_entity.id
_entity.type
_entity.pdbx_description
1 polymer ?
#
loop_
_entity_poly.entity_id
_entity_poly.type
_entity_poly.pdbx_seq_one_letter_code
_entity_poly.pdbx_strand_id
1 'polypeptide(L)'
;MDDEKLGHRSQSSAPHQRINADELRHFCQLFRFFLAQQAPLNLQTVAKRVAAFVEKHSKISGRKIVLVTSGGTTVPLETQTVRFIDNFSAGTRGAISTEFFLDHGYAVIFLHRQYSLLPYSRHYSHSTNCFLDFMASDGNGGVKAPQYTPKMLQVLNKYTAVKSAGLLETISFVDVNEYLFLLREITLTLSTINERALFYLAAAVSDFYIPIGKMVHHKIQSGGEGLLKLELDQVPKVLSPLVKEWAPRAYVVSFKLETDPSILVQKAQGALKNYGHQAVIGNILSTRKHHVVLITSSEVKDVRLNEFQIAENTEIEGVFIPEIISRHDAWIRQSK
;
A
#
# COMPACT_ATOMS: atom_id res chain seq x y z
N MET A 1 31.38 -32.37 -56.12
CA MET A 1 31.10 -31.02 -56.66
C MET A 1 29.61 -30.97 -56.94
N ASP A 2 28.73 -30.30 -56.22
CA ASP A 2 28.79 -29.37 -55.07
C ASP A 2 27.35 -29.43 -54.50
N ASP A 3 27.20 -29.78 -53.22
CA ASP A 3 26.92 -28.90 -52.08
C ASP A 3 25.56 -28.17 -52.08
N GLU A 4 24.77 -28.61 -51.09
CA GLU A 4 23.77 -27.93 -50.26
C GLU A 4 23.54 -26.42 -50.44
N LYS A 5 22.26 -26.02 -50.52
CA LYS A 5 21.73 -24.83 -49.81
C LYS A 5 20.29 -25.05 -49.36
N LEU A 6 20.11 -25.66 -48.19
CA LEU A 6 18.91 -25.52 -47.37
C LEU A 6 19.07 -24.24 -46.53
N GLY A 7 18.19 -23.26 -46.78
CA GLY A 7 18.22 -21.97 -46.10
C GLY A 7 17.93 -22.11 -44.60
N HIS A 8 18.93 -21.80 -43.78
CA HIS A 8 18.76 -21.56 -42.35
C HIS A 8 17.91 -20.29 -42.13
N ARG A 9 16.68 -20.46 -41.63
CA ARG A 9 15.97 -19.41 -40.90
C ARG A 9 16.67 -19.22 -39.55
N SER A 10 17.35 -18.10 -39.38
CA SER A 10 17.84 -17.62 -38.09
C SER A 10 16.66 -17.33 -37.17
N GLN A 11 16.46 -18.16 -36.15
CA GLN A 11 15.64 -17.82 -35.00
C GLN A 11 16.34 -16.70 -34.22
N SER A 12 15.77 -15.50 -34.20
CA SER A 12 16.22 -14.45 -33.29
C SER A 12 15.75 -14.82 -31.88
N SER A 13 16.65 -15.36 -31.06
CA SER A 13 16.44 -15.53 -29.63
C SER A 13 16.37 -14.15 -28.96
N ALA A 14 15.24 -13.84 -28.30
CA ALA A 14 15.13 -12.71 -27.40
C ALA A 14 16.21 -12.78 -26.30
N PRO A 15 16.73 -11.65 -25.80
CA PRO A 15 17.77 -11.67 -24.79
C PRO A 15 17.17 -12.15 -23.47
N HIS A 16 17.52 -13.37 -23.07
CA HIS A 16 17.32 -13.81 -21.69
C HIS A 16 18.16 -12.91 -20.78
N GLN A 17 17.51 -11.96 -20.10
CA GLN A 17 18.11 -11.23 -18.98
C GLN A 17 18.61 -12.25 -17.96
N ARG A 18 19.93 -12.34 -17.77
CA ARG A 18 20.53 -13.16 -16.70
C ARG A 18 20.07 -12.59 -15.36
N ILE A 19 19.28 -13.36 -14.61
CA ILE A 19 18.93 -13.06 -13.22
C ILE A 19 20.21 -13.02 -12.41
N ASN A 20 20.48 -11.91 -11.71
CA ASN A 20 21.66 -11.80 -10.85
C ASN A 20 21.50 -12.70 -9.60
N ALA A 21 22.61 -13.20 -9.04
CA ALA A 21 22.62 -14.06 -7.85
C ALA A 21 21.88 -13.43 -6.65
N ASP A 22 21.94 -12.11 -6.50
CA ASP A 22 21.20 -11.40 -5.45
C ASP A 22 19.69 -11.42 -5.69
N GLU A 23 19.24 -11.27 -6.94
CA GLU A 23 17.81 -11.34 -7.29
C GLU A 23 17.27 -12.75 -7.06
N LEU A 24 18.03 -13.76 -7.47
CA LEU A 24 17.70 -15.16 -7.22
C LEU A 24 17.62 -15.46 -5.71
N ARG A 25 18.49 -14.86 -4.88
CA ARG A 25 18.44 -15.00 -3.42
C ARG A 25 17.17 -14.39 -2.84
N HIS A 26 16.80 -13.18 -3.25
CA HIS A 26 15.56 -12.53 -2.79
C HIS A 26 14.32 -13.33 -3.17
N PHE A 27 14.27 -13.83 -4.41
CA PHE A 27 13.19 -14.68 -4.88
C PHE A 27 13.10 -15.98 -4.05
N CYS A 28 14.22 -16.66 -3.84
CA CYS A 28 14.28 -17.86 -3.01
C CYS A 28 13.79 -17.60 -1.58
N GLN A 29 14.15 -16.46 -0.98
CA GLN A 29 13.70 -16.09 0.37
C GLN A 29 12.18 -15.86 0.43
N LEU A 30 11.62 -15.14 -0.54
CA LEU A 30 10.18 -14.87 -0.57
C LEU A 30 9.36 -16.13 -0.88
N PHE A 31 9.84 -16.98 -1.78
CA PHE A 31 9.21 -18.28 -2.05
C PHE A 31 9.23 -19.17 -0.80
N ARG A 32 10.36 -19.24 -0.10
CA ARG A 32 10.46 -19.95 1.19
C ARG A 32 9.51 -19.38 2.23
N PHE A 33 9.33 -18.06 2.28
CA PHE A 33 8.36 -17.42 3.17
C PHE A 33 6.95 -17.96 2.89
N PHE A 34 6.47 -17.91 1.64
CA PHE A 34 5.11 -18.36 1.31
C PHE A 34 4.90 -19.87 1.49
N LEU A 35 5.96 -20.68 1.37
CA LEU A 35 5.90 -22.12 1.68
C LEU A 35 5.89 -22.41 3.18
N ALA A 36 6.66 -21.63 3.95
CA ALA A 36 6.83 -21.85 5.39
C ALA A 36 5.70 -21.24 6.22
N GLN A 37 5.01 -20.21 5.71
CA GLN A 37 3.90 -19.56 6.39
C GLN A 37 2.54 -20.04 5.89
N GLN A 38 1.51 -19.86 6.72
CA GLN A 38 0.14 -20.22 6.38
C GLN A 38 -0.57 -19.06 5.69
N ALA A 39 -1.23 -19.33 4.56
CA ALA A 39 -2.07 -18.35 3.89
C ALA A 39 -3.30 -17.99 4.75
N PRO A 40 -3.78 -16.73 4.74
CA PRO A 40 -4.96 -16.35 5.48
C PRO A 40 -6.21 -17.05 4.95
N LEU A 41 -7.12 -17.41 5.86
CA LEU A 41 -8.33 -18.19 5.53
C LEU A 41 -9.23 -17.51 4.48
N ASN A 42 -9.23 -16.19 4.46
CA ASN A 42 -10.03 -15.39 3.54
C ASN A 42 -9.37 -15.13 2.18
N LEU A 43 -8.14 -15.63 1.92
CA LEU A 43 -7.37 -15.31 0.71
C LEU A 43 -8.15 -15.59 -0.58
N GLN A 44 -8.79 -16.76 -0.67
CA GLN A 44 -9.57 -17.16 -1.86
C GLN A 44 -10.81 -16.28 -2.06
N THR A 45 -11.46 -15.87 -0.97
CA THR A 45 -12.60 -14.96 -1.02
C THR A 45 -12.16 -13.57 -1.48
N VAL A 46 -11.02 -13.08 -0.98
CA VAL A 46 -10.42 -11.82 -1.40
C VAL A 46 -10.04 -11.87 -2.89
N ALA A 47 -9.40 -12.95 -3.34
CA ALA A 47 -9.03 -13.15 -4.75
C ALA A 47 -10.23 -12.97 -5.68
N LYS A 48 -11.35 -13.63 -5.36
CA LYS A 48 -12.60 -13.51 -6.14
C LYS A 48 -13.15 -12.08 -6.16
N ARG A 49 -13.18 -11.41 -5.02
CA ARG A 49 -13.66 -10.01 -4.90
C ARG A 49 -12.79 -9.05 -5.71
N VAL A 50 -11.47 -9.20 -5.61
CA VAL A 50 -10.50 -8.37 -6.34
C VAL A 50 -10.59 -8.63 -7.83
N ALA A 51 -10.70 -9.89 -8.27
CA ALA A 51 -10.88 -10.24 -9.67
C ALA A 51 -12.15 -9.61 -10.25
N ALA A 52 -13.29 -9.72 -9.55
CA ALA A 52 -14.54 -9.10 -9.99
C ALA A 52 -14.45 -7.56 -10.04
N PHE A 53 -13.77 -6.94 -9.07
CA PHE A 53 -13.54 -5.50 -9.04
C PHE A 53 -12.68 -5.02 -10.22
N VAL A 54 -11.58 -5.72 -10.49
CA VAL A 54 -10.68 -5.42 -11.61
C VAL A 54 -11.40 -5.66 -12.95
N GLU A 55 -12.15 -6.75 -13.09
CA GLU A 55 -12.93 -7.03 -14.29
C GLU A 55 -13.96 -5.93 -14.58
N LYS A 56 -14.75 -5.53 -13.56
CA LYS A 56 -15.75 -4.46 -13.68
C LYS A 56 -15.13 -3.16 -14.19
N HIS A 57 -14.02 -2.72 -13.58
CA HIS A 57 -13.43 -1.41 -13.87
C HIS A 57 -12.50 -1.42 -15.08
N SER A 58 -11.90 -2.56 -15.43
CA SER A 58 -11.02 -2.68 -16.60
C SER A 58 -11.77 -2.49 -17.92
N LYS A 59 -13.06 -2.83 -17.97
CA LYS A 59 -13.99 -2.64 -19.11
C LYS A 59 -14.37 -1.18 -19.33
N ILE A 60 -14.22 -0.31 -18.33
CA ILE A 60 -14.53 1.10 -18.45
C ILE A 60 -13.34 1.81 -19.09
N SER A 61 -13.57 2.42 -20.27
CA SER A 61 -12.53 3.15 -20.99
C SER A 61 -11.92 4.26 -20.12
N GLY A 62 -10.58 4.32 -20.11
CA GLY A 62 -9.83 5.33 -19.35
C GLY A 62 -9.80 5.12 -17.82
N ARG A 63 -10.53 4.15 -17.26
CA ARG A 63 -10.48 3.89 -15.82
C ARG A 63 -9.14 3.28 -15.41
N LYS A 64 -8.51 3.92 -14.43
CA LYS A 64 -7.29 3.47 -13.74
C LYS A 64 -7.66 2.86 -12.39
N ILE A 65 -6.88 1.89 -11.94
CA ILE A 65 -7.07 1.24 -10.64
C ILE A 65 -5.83 1.47 -9.79
N VAL A 66 -6.00 1.86 -8.54
CA VAL A 66 -4.91 1.99 -7.57
C VAL A 66 -5.10 1.02 -6.41
N LEU A 67 -4.04 0.29 -6.06
CA LEU A 67 -3.90 -0.35 -4.76
C LEU A 67 -3.28 0.66 -3.78
N VAL A 68 -4.03 1.05 -2.76
CA VAL A 68 -3.51 1.82 -1.62
C VAL A 68 -3.30 0.86 -0.46
N THR A 69 -2.07 0.76 0.06
CA THR A 69 -1.80 0.07 1.33
C THR A 69 -1.73 1.07 2.48
N SER A 70 -2.32 0.74 3.64
CA SER A 70 -2.44 1.68 4.75
C SER A 70 -2.39 1.00 6.13
N GLY A 71 -1.88 1.71 7.14
CA GLY A 71 -1.75 1.20 8.50
C GLY A 71 -0.49 0.36 8.72
N GLY A 72 -0.29 -0.12 9.95
CA GLY A 72 0.86 -0.92 10.35
C GLY A 72 0.59 -2.41 10.36
N THR A 73 1.59 -3.22 10.04
CA THR A 73 1.52 -4.68 10.25
C THR A 73 1.98 -5.03 11.67
N THR A 74 1.38 -6.07 12.24
CA THR A 74 1.90 -6.70 13.47
C THR A 74 2.79 -7.91 13.17
N VAL A 75 3.54 -8.33 14.19
CA VAL A 75 4.26 -9.59 14.26
C VAL A 75 3.85 -10.30 15.54
N PRO A 76 3.00 -11.35 15.45
CA PRO A 76 2.67 -12.20 16.59
C PRO A 76 3.92 -12.82 17.22
N LEU A 77 3.97 -12.87 18.55
CA LEU A 77 5.05 -13.57 19.28
C LEU A 77 4.69 -15.03 19.58
N GLU A 78 3.40 -15.36 19.58
CA GLU A 78 2.85 -16.68 19.88
C GLU A 78 1.74 -17.04 18.88
N THR A 79 1.55 -18.33 18.59
CA THR A 79 0.50 -18.75 17.64
C THR A 79 -0.91 -18.52 18.21
N GLN A 80 -1.08 -18.71 19.52
CA GLN A 80 -2.23 -18.18 20.26
C GLN A 80 -1.83 -16.80 20.79
N THR A 81 -1.94 -15.82 19.90
CA THR A 81 -1.35 -14.49 20.09
C THR A 81 -1.93 -13.79 21.30
N VAL A 82 -1.05 -13.47 22.26
CA VAL A 82 -1.35 -12.55 23.37
C VAL A 82 -0.55 -11.27 23.22
N ARG A 83 0.66 -11.37 22.65
CA ARG A 83 1.57 -10.25 22.44
C ARG A 83 2.01 -10.19 20.98
N PHE A 84 2.28 -8.98 20.52
CA PHE A 84 2.79 -8.73 19.17
C PHE A 84 3.67 -7.48 19.15
N ILE A 85 4.57 -7.43 18.17
CA ILE A 85 5.28 -6.19 17.79
C ILE A 85 4.39 -5.47 16.77
N ASP A 86 4.27 -4.15 16.86
CA ASP A 86 3.46 -3.35 15.92
C ASP A 86 4.32 -2.23 15.30
N ASN A 87 4.07 -1.96 14.02
CA ASN A 87 4.66 -0.85 13.30
C ASN A 87 3.70 0.36 13.37
N PHE A 88 4.16 1.47 13.93
CA PHE A 88 3.30 2.63 14.14
C PHE A 88 2.79 3.25 12.83
N SER A 89 1.49 3.11 12.57
CA SER A 89 0.78 3.85 11.53
C SER A 89 -0.74 3.85 11.79
N ALA A 90 -1.31 5.03 12.03
CA ALA A 90 -2.75 5.19 12.21
C ALA A 90 -3.54 5.01 10.89
N GLY A 91 -2.86 5.01 9.73
CA GLY A 91 -3.50 4.91 8.41
C GLY A 91 -3.96 6.24 7.81
N THR A 92 -3.62 7.39 8.42
CA THR A 92 -4.07 8.72 7.98
C THR A 92 -3.72 9.01 6.51
N ARG A 93 -2.44 8.83 6.14
CA ARG A 93 -1.93 9.04 4.77
C ARG A 93 -2.73 8.24 3.77
N GLY A 94 -2.87 6.93 3.98
CA GLY A 94 -3.56 6.04 3.05
C GLY A 94 -5.05 6.36 2.92
N ALA A 95 -5.72 6.65 4.03
CA ALA A 95 -7.13 7.01 4.04
C ALA A 95 -7.40 8.32 3.28
N ILE A 96 -6.62 9.37 3.56
CA ILE A 96 -6.70 10.65 2.84
C ILE A 96 -6.40 10.45 1.34
N SER A 97 -5.30 9.78 1.02
CA SER A 97 -4.87 9.57 -0.36
C SER A 97 -5.92 8.83 -1.18
N THR A 98 -6.63 7.88 -0.55
CA THR A 98 -7.73 7.15 -1.18
C THR A 98 -8.87 8.07 -1.61
N GLU A 99 -9.26 9.03 -0.76
CA GLU A 99 -10.29 10.01 -1.10
C GLU A 99 -9.86 10.88 -2.29
N PHE A 100 -8.61 11.35 -2.30
CA PHE A 100 -8.10 12.11 -3.44
C PHE A 100 -8.01 11.29 -4.73
N PHE A 101 -7.61 10.02 -4.67
CA PHE A 101 -7.62 9.15 -5.86
C PHE A 101 -9.05 8.95 -6.40
N LEU A 102 -10.03 8.74 -5.50
CA LEU A 102 -11.45 8.60 -5.86
C LEU A 102 -11.99 9.89 -6.50
N ASP A 103 -11.66 11.05 -5.92
CA ASP A 103 -12.03 12.38 -6.45
C ASP A 103 -11.45 12.61 -7.87
N HIS A 104 -10.33 11.98 -8.21
CA HIS A 104 -9.70 12.03 -9.54
C HIS A 104 -10.04 10.83 -10.43
N GLY A 105 -11.14 10.12 -10.13
CA GLY A 105 -11.72 9.11 -11.03
C GLY A 105 -11.07 7.73 -11.00
N TYR A 106 -10.13 7.46 -10.09
CA TYR A 106 -9.63 6.09 -9.90
C TYR A 106 -10.70 5.18 -9.28
N ALA A 107 -10.60 3.89 -9.58
CA ALA A 107 -11.14 2.86 -8.71
C ALA A 107 -10.04 2.45 -7.71
N VAL A 108 -10.38 2.28 -6.45
CA VAL A 108 -9.40 2.05 -5.37
C VAL A 108 -9.63 0.71 -4.69
N ILE A 109 -8.56 -0.09 -4.60
CA ILE A 109 -8.47 -1.21 -3.67
C ILE A 109 -7.71 -0.70 -2.44
N PHE A 110 -8.38 -0.70 -1.28
CA PHE A 110 -7.83 -0.22 -0.02
C PHE A 110 -7.47 -1.40 0.90
N LEU A 111 -6.21 -1.82 0.84
CA LEU A 111 -5.64 -2.84 1.70
C LEU A 111 -5.14 -2.18 2.99
N HIS A 112 -5.80 -2.42 4.12
CA HIS A 112 -5.56 -1.64 5.33
C HIS A 112 -5.47 -2.49 6.59
N ARG A 113 -4.77 -1.99 7.60
CA ARG A 113 -4.77 -2.59 8.94
C ARG A 113 -6.19 -2.54 9.52
N GLN A 114 -6.70 -3.69 9.98
CA GLN A 114 -7.98 -3.76 10.67
C GLN A 114 -8.04 -2.73 11.81
N TYR A 115 -9.15 -1.98 11.88
CA TYR A 115 -9.39 -0.90 12.84
C TYR A 115 -8.50 0.34 12.69
N SER A 116 -7.70 0.46 11.64
CA SER A 116 -7.05 1.73 11.28
C SER A 116 -8.01 2.70 10.58
N LEU A 117 -7.55 3.91 10.31
CA LEU A 117 -8.32 4.93 9.60
C LEU A 117 -8.78 4.44 8.22
N LEU A 118 -10.09 4.52 8.00
CA LEU A 118 -10.74 4.26 6.73
C LEU A 118 -11.07 5.57 6.00
N PRO A 119 -11.05 5.61 4.65
CA PRO A 119 -11.52 6.76 3.90
C PRO A 119 -12.95 7.12 4.29
N TYR A 120 -13.25 8.41 4.35
CA TYR A 120 -14.49 9.05 4.82
C TYR A 120 -14.79 8.88 6.32
N SER A 121 -14.63 7.67 6.88
CA SER A 121 -14.85 7.42 8.31
C SER A 121 -13.80 8.12 9.20
N ARG A 122 -12.58 8.32 8.68
CA ARG A 122 -11.48 9.02 9.36
C ARG A 122 -11.82 10.39 9.92
N HIS A 123 -12.86 11.05 9.41
CA HIS A 123 -13.31 12.34 9.92
C HIS A 123 -13.95 12.24 11.32
N TYR A 124 -14.26 11.02 11.78
CA TYR A 124 -15.00 10.75 13.02
C TYR A 124 -14.38 9.65 13.91
N SER A 125 -13.57 8.74 13.36
CA SER A 125 -13.13 7.52 14.07
C SER A 125 -11.91 7.67 14.99
N HIS A 126 -11.16 8.77 14.88
CA HIS A 126 -10.02 9.07 15.75
C HIS A 126 -10.08 10.50 16.30
N SER A 127 -11.26 11.12 16.31
CA SER A 127 -11.47 12.27 17.17
C SER A 127 -11.29 11.83 18.61
N THR A 128 -10.72 12.70 19.46
CA THR A 128 -10.82 12.56 20.92
C THR A 128 -12.26 12.42 21.41
N ASN A 129 -13.22 12.80 20.56
CA ASN A 129 -14.65 12.78 20.80
C ASN A 129 -15.23 11.40 20.43
N CYS A 130 -16.14 10.91 21.27
CA CYS A 130 -16.97 9.73 21.02
C CYS A 130 -17.86 9.96 19.80
N PHE A 131 -18.23 8.89 19.07
CA PHE A 131 -19.19 8.98 17.97
C PHE A 131 -20.51 9.64 18.38
N LEU A 132 -20.96 9.41 19.62
CA LEU A 132 -22.19 10.01 20.15
C LEU A 132 -22.09 11.53 20.38
N ASP A 133 -20.88 12.08 20.49
CA ASP A 133 -20.67 13.52 20.72
C ASP A 133 -21.00 14.36 19.47
N PHE A 134 -21.08 13.72 18.30
CA PHE A 134 -21.52 14.37 17.07
C PHE A 134 -23.05 14.49 16.99
N MET A 135 -23.79 13.83 17.88
CA MET A 135 -25.22 13.62 17.78
C MET A 135 -25.99 14.34 18.89
N ALA A 136 -27.17 14.85 18.54
CA ALA A 136 -28.14 15.46 19.44
C ALA A 136 -29.53 14.95 19.09
N SER A 137 -30.40 14.82 20.09
CA SER A 137 -31.82 14.52 19.84
C SER A 137 -32.45 15.64 19.01
N ASP A 138 -33.27 15.26 18.03
CA ASP A 138 -34.03 16.24 17.24
C ASP A 138 -35.35 16.68 17.93
N GLY A 139 -35.73 16.03 19.03
CA GLY A 139 -36.98 16.28 19.76
C GLY A 139 -38.20 15.52 19.23
N ASN A 140 -38.07 14.84 18.09
CA ASN A 140 -39.14 14.12 17.38
C ASN A 140 -38.86 12.61 17.27
N GLY A 141 -37.98 12.08 18.13
CA GLY A 141 -37.57 10.66 18.13
C GLY A 141 -36.44 10.33 17.15
N GLY A 142 -35.83 11.32 16.51
CA GLY A 142 -34.67 11.17 15.64
C GLY A 142 -33.39 11.80 16.21
N VAL A 143 -32.32 11.74 15.42
CA VAL A 143 -30.99 12.22 15.78
C VAL A 143 -30.49 13.17 14.70
N LYS A 144 -29.91 14.30 15.13
CA LYS A 144 -29.30 15.32 14.28
C LYS A 144 -27.88 15.63 14.72
N ALA A 145 -27.07 16.17 13.82
CA ALA A 145 -25.70 16.59 14.10
C ALA A 145 -25.51 18.09 13.77
N PRO A 146 -26.25 19.01 14.42
CA PRO A 146 -26.46 20.37 13.91
C PRO A 146 -25.15 21.16 13.73
N GLN A 147 -24.20 21.01 14.65
CA GLN A 147 -22.89 21.68 14.55
C GLN A 147 -22.00 21.10 13.43
N TYR A 148 -22.21 19.83 13.07
CA TYR A 148 -21.36 19.09 12.13
C TYR A 148 -22.02 18.84 10.77
N THR A 149 -23.31 19.19 10.62
CA THR A 149 -24.15 18.85 9.46
C THR A 149 -23.53 19.25 8.12
N PRO A 150 -23.01 20.47 7.92
CA PRO A 150 -22.46 20.85 6.61
C PRO A 150 -21.29 19.94 6.19
N LYS A 151 -20.34 19.70 7.11
CA LYS A 151 -19.17 18.85 6.85
C LYS A 151 -19.56 17.38 6.73
N MET A 152 -20.46 16.89 7.60
CA MET A 152 -20.93 15.50 7.55
C MET A 152 -21.68 15.19 6.26
N LEU A 153 -22.52 16.11 5.79
CA LEU A 153 -23.27 15.95 4.54
C LEU A 153 -22.33 15.89 3.34
N GLN A 154 -21.30 16.74 3.28
CA GLN A 154 -20.29 16.69 2.22
C GLN A 154 -19.59 15.32 2.17
N VAL A 155 -19.13 14.82 3.32
CA VAL A 155 -18.45 13.52 3.42
C VAL A 155 -19.41 12.38 3.07
N LEU A 156 -20.66 12.42 3.56
CA LEU A 156 -21.68 11.41 3.30
C LEU A 156 -22.04 11.34 1.81
N ASN A 157 -22.18 12.48 1.14
CA ASN A 157 -22.48 12.54 -0.29
C ASN A 157 -21.36 11.92 -1.11
N LYS A 158 -20.10 12.25 -0.82
CA LYS A 158 -18.93 11.63 -1.47
C LYS A 158 -18.89 10.12 -1.24
N TYR A 159 -19.04 9.68 0.00
CA TYR A 159 -19.04 8.25 0.34
C TYR A 159 -20.17 7.48 -0.36
N THR A 160 -21.39 8.04 -0.38
CA THR A 160 -22.55 7.42 -1.03
C THR A 160 -22.36 7.32 -2.54
N ALA A 161 -21.81 8.36 -3.19
CA ALA A 161 -21.47 8.34 -4.60
C ALA A 161 -20.43 7.25 -4.93
N VAL A 162 -19.36 7.15 -4.13
CA VAL A 162 -18.32 6.12 -4.28
C VAL A 162 -18.88 4.71 -4.09
N LYS A 163 -19.72 4.52 -3.07
CA LYS A 163 -20.32 3.22 -2.76
C LYS A 163 -21.31 2.77 -3.84
N SER A 164 -22.19 3.68 -4.30
CA SER A 164 -23.16 3.38 -5.36
C SER A 164 -22.49 3.05 -6.69
N ALA A 165 -21.41 3.75 -7.05
CA ALA A 165 -20.62 3.43 -8.22
C ALA A 165 -19.72 2.17 -8.02
N GLY A 166 -19.55 1.70 -6.79
CA GLY A 166 -18.67 0.59 -6.43
C GLY A 166 -17.22 0.86 -6.78
N LEU A 167 -16.72 2.05 -6.43
CA LEU A 167 -15.36 2.53 -6.74
C LEU A 167 -14.32 2.18 -5.67
N LEU A 168 -14.75 1.68 -4.51
CA LEU A 168 -13.88 1.38 -3.38
C LEU A 168 -14.08 -0.05 -2.91
N GLU A 169 -13.00 -0.84 -2.95
CA GLU A 169 -12.94 -2.20 -2.43
C GLU A 169 -12.05 -2.24 -1.19
N THR A 170 -12.62 -2.53 -0.02
CA THR A 170 -11.86 -2.57 1.24
C THR A 170 -11.49 -3.99 1.65
N ILE A 171 -10.21 -4.19 1.94
CA ILE A 171 -9.63 -5.47 2.36
C ILE A 171 -8.79 -5.20 3.60
N SER A 172 -9.02 -5.94 4.69
CA SER A 172 -8.28 -5.78 5.93
C SER A 172 -7.18 -6.84 6.09
N PHE A 173 -6.08 -6.45 6.73
CA PHE A 173 -5.05 -7.34 7.26
C PHE A 173 -4.75 -6.97 8.72
N VAL A 174 -4.08 -7.85 9.46
CA VAL A 174 -3.59 -7.57 10.81
C VAL A 174 -2.07 -7.65 10.86
N ASP A 175 -1.52 -8.82 10.52
CA ASP A 175 -0.08 -9.09 10.62
C ASP A 175 0.65 -9.00 9.27
N VAL A 176 1.98 -9.08 9.33
CA VAL A 176 2.84 -9.04 8.15
C VAL A 176 2.63 -10.23 7.21
N ASN A 177 2.20 -11.38 7.74
CA ASN A 177 1.95 -12.57 6.94
C ASN A 177 0.70 -12.40 6.08
N GLU A 178 -0.42 -12.02 6.68
CA GLU A 178 -1.65 -11.68 5.96
C GLU A 178 -1.38 -10.60 4.90
N TYR A 179 -0.68 -9.53 5.29
CA TYR A 179 -0.32 -8.44 4.39
C TYR A 179 0.41 -8.94 3.15
N LEU A 180 1.44 -9.78 3.30
CA LEU A 180 2.25 -10.26 2.17
C LEU A 180 1.47 -11.21 1.25
N PHE A 181 0.65 -12.11 1.80
CA PHE A 181 -0.21 -12.99 1.00
C PHE A 181 -1.25 -12.18 0.20
N LEU A 182 -1.95 -11.26 0.87
CA LEU A 182 -2.96 -10.42 0.24
C LEU A 182 -2.35 -9.47 -0.80
N LEU A 183 -1.21 -8.85 -0.49
CA LEU A 183 -0.48 -7.98 -1.43
C LEU A 183 -0.10 -8.74 -2.69
N ARG A 184 0.45 -9.97 -2.56
CA ARG A 184 0.81 -10.79 -3.72
C ARG A 184 -0.41 -11.09 -4.58
N GLU A 185 -1.50 -11.56 -3.99
CA GLU A 185 -2.73 -11.92 -4.71
C GLU A 185 -3.33 -10.72 -5.46
N ILE A 186 -3.43 -9.57 -4.79
CA ILE A 186 -3.94 -8.33 -5.40
C ILE A 186 -3.01 -7.86 -6.53
N THR A 187 -1.68 -7.94 -6.32
CA THR A 187 -0.69 -7.51 -7.31
C THR A 187 -0.80 -8.34 -8.58
N LEU A 188 -0.86 -9.68 -8.44
CA LEU A 188 -1.00 -10.58 -9.59
C LEU A 188 -2.31 -10.31 -10.35
N THR A 189 -3.40 -10.02 -9.64
CA THR A 189 -4.68 -9.68 -10.29
C THR A 189 -4.60 -8.33 -11.02
N LEU A 190 -4.01 -7.30 -10.40
CA LEU A 190 -3.82 -5.98 -11.01
C LEU A 190 -2.83 -5.99 -12.19
N SER A 191 -1.92 -6.97 -12.26
CA SER A 191 -0.99 -7.10 -13.38
C SER A 191 -1.71 -7.21 -14.73
N THR A 192 -2.94 -7.73 -14.75
CA THR A 192 -3.77 -7.92 -15.95
C THR A 192 -4.16 -6.60 -16.65
N ILE A 193 -4.12 -5.47 -15.93
CA ILE A 193 -4.42 -4.14 -16.49
C ILE A 193 -3.16 -3.31 -16.78
N ASN A 194 -1.97 -3.89 -16.59
CA ASN A 194 -0.66 -3.33 -16.93
C ASN A 194 -0.46 -1.89 -16.41
N GLU A 195 -0.15 -0.94 -17.29
CA GLU A 195 0.14 0.45 -16.96
C GLU A 195 -1.02 1.20 -16.35
N ARG A 196 -2.25 0.67 -16.41
CA ARG A 196 -3.41 1.28 -15.74
C ARG A 196 -3.46 0.97 -14.24
N ALA A 197 -2.62 0.05 -13.75
CA ALA A 197 -2.45 -0.23 -12.34
C ALA A 197 -1.45 0.73 -11.70
N LEU A 198 -1.85 1.33 -10.58
CA LEU A 198 -0.96 2.05 -9.68
C LEU A 198 -0.84 1.32 -8.34
N PHE A 199 0.38 1.21 -7.82
CA PHE A 199 0.64 0.72 -6.47
C PHE A 199 1.08 1.90 -5.61
N TYR A 200 0.30 2.23 -4.59
CA TYR A 200 0.58 3.29 -3.62
C TYR A 200 0.81 2.64 -2.25
N LEU A 201 2.09 2.35 -1.96
CA LEU A 201 2.48 1.46 -0.87
C LEU A 201 2.81 2.23 0.41
N ALA A 202 1.78 2.73 1.10
CA ALA A 202 1.90 3.59 2.28
C ALA A 202 1.78 2.84 3.63
N ALA A 203 1.63 1.51 3.62
CA ALA A 203 1.63 0.70 4.84
C ALA A 203 3.01 0.70 5.53
N ALA A 204 3.00 0.69 6.87
CA ALA A 204 4.20 0.50 7.68
C ALA A 204 4.42 -1.00 7.90
N VAL A 205 5.16 -1.63 6.99
CA VAL A 205 5.42 -3.07 6.99
C VAL A 205 6.58 -3.40 7.94
N SER A 206 6.45 -4.45 8.72
CA SER A 206 7.49 -4.94 9.63
C SER A 206 8.71 -5.42 8.84
N ASP A 207 9.91 -5.03 9.30
CA ASP A 207 11.17 -5.47 8.69
C ASP A 207 11.64 -6.84 9.20
N PHE A 208 11.08 -7.28 10.32
CA PHE A 208 11.42 -8.52 11.00
C PHE A 208 10.14 -9.29 11.37
N TYR A 209 10.22 -10.62 11.46
CA TYR A 209 9.10 -11.49 11.83
C TYR A 209 9.60 -12.78 12.52
N ILE A 210 8.68 -13.54 13.14
CA ILE A 210 8.99 -14.87 13.67
C ILE A 210 8.35 -15.91 12.73
N PRO A 211 9.13 -16.78 12.06
CA PRO A 211 8.57 -17.87 11.27
C PRO A 211 7.71 -18.79 12.13
N ILE A 212 6.58 -19.26 11.61
CA ILE A 212 5.66 -20.15 12.35
C ILE A 212 6.35 -21.37 12.99
N GLY A 213 7.34 -21.97 12.31
CA GLY A 213 8.11 -23.11 12.85
C GLY A 213 9.05 -22.77 14.01
N LYS A 214 9.30 -21.49 14.29
CA LYS A 214 10.07 -20.99 15.44
C LYS A 214 9.17 -20.38 16.52
N MET A 215 7.86 -20.27 16.26
CA MET A 215 6.94 -19.59 17.16
C MET A 215 6.45 -20.53 18.27
N VAL A 216 6.41 -20.03 19.50
CA VAL A 216 5.82 -20.78 20.61
C VAL A 216 4.30 -20.82 20.49
N HIS A 217 3.68 -21.92 20.92
CA HIS A 217 2.25 -22.07 20.74
C HIS A 217 1.44 -21.16 21.69
N HIS A 218 1.83 -21.13 22.97
CA HIS A 218 1.12 -20.43 24.05
C HIS A 218 1.89 -19.21 24.57
N LYS A 219 1.18 -18.34 25.31
CA LYS A 219 1.71 -17.16 26.00
C LYS A 219 3.07 -17.43 26.64
N ILE A 220 4.07 -16.62 26.27
CA ILE A 220 5.40 -16.67 26.91
C ILE A 220 5.23 -16.32 28.40
N GLN A 221 5.64 -17.24 29.27
CA GLN A 221 5.50 -17.13 30.73
C GLN A 221 6.60 -16.26 31.33
N SER A 222 6.28 -15.50 32.38
CA SER A 222 7.22 -14.60 33.06
C SER A 222 8.13 -15.29 34.09
N GLY A 223 8.39 -16.59 33.95
CA GLY A 223 9.19 -17.38 34.91
C GLY A 223 10.65 -17.53 34.47
N GLY A 224 11.60 -17.05 35.28
CA GLY A 224 13.05 -17.15 35.01
C GLY A 224 13.86 -15.98 35.58
N GLU A 225 15.05 -15.73 35.01
CA GLU A 225 16.03 -14.68 35.38
C GLU A 225 15.55 -13.22 35.13
N GLY A 226 14.27 -13.01 34.83
CA GLY A 226 13.71 -11.67 34.58
C GLY A 226 14.02 -11.06 33.19
N LEU A 227 14.62 -11.82 32.27
CA LEU A 227 14.99 -11.35 30.93
C LEU A 227 14.16 -12.04 29.83
N LEU A 228 13.68 -11.28 28.84
CA LEU A 228 13.05 -11.78 27.61
C LEU A 228 13.96 -11.51 26.42
N LYS A 229 14.39 -12.57 25.72
CA LYS A 229 15.15 -12.49 24.46
C LYS A 229 14.24 -12.93 23.30
N LEU A 230 14.16 -12.11 22.26
CA LEU A 230 13.40 -12.40 21.04
C LEU A 230 14.38 -12.53 19.87
N GLU A 231 14.26 -13.63 19.13
CA GLU A 231 14.99 -13.86 17.89
C GLU A 231 14.02 -13.72 16.72
N LEU A 232 14.34 -12.83 15.78
CA LEU A 232 13.49 -12.48 14.65
C LEU A 232 14.27 -12.62 13.35
N ASP A 233 13.61 -13.18 12.34
CA ASP A 233 14.15 -13.28 10.98
C ASP A 233 13.77 -12.01 10.17
N GLN A 234 14.58 -11.64 9.19
CA GLN A 234 14.24 -10.53 8.30
C GLN A 234 13.07 -10.88 7.37
N VAL A 235 12.12 -9.95 7.22
CA VAL A 235 11.04 -10.08 6.25
C VAL A 235 11.61 -9.94 4.83
N PRO A 236 11.28 -10.86 3.90
CA PRO A 236 11.76 -10.77 2.52
C PRO A 236 11.31 -9.48 1.84
N LYS A 237 12.21 -8.88 1.06
CA LYS A 237 11.94 -7.58 0.39
C LYS A 237 11.00 -7.76 -0.81
N VAL A 238 9.70 -7.53 -0.59
CA VAL A 238 8.62 -7.74 -1.58
C VAL A 238 8.62 -6.76 -2.76
N LEU A 239 9.23 -5.57 -2.62
CA LEU A 239 9.24 -4.55 -3.68
C LEU A 239 9.95 -5.02 -4.95
N SER A 240 11.06 -5.75 -4.82
CA SER A 240 11.79 -6.26 -5.99
C SER A 240 10.92 -7.21 -6.85
N PRO A 241 10.34 -8.29 -6.31
CA PRO A 241 9.48 -9.17 -7.10
C PRO A 241 8.19 -8.49 -7.56
N LEU A 242 7.62 -7.57 -6.77
CA LEU A 242 6.46 -6.78 -7.20
C LEU A 242 6.75 -6.03 -8.51
N VAL A 243 7.89 -5.34 -8.58
CA VAL A 243 8.27 -4.49 -9.72
C VAL A 243 8.85 -5.30 -10.88
N LYS A 244 9.57 -6.39 -10.62
CA LYS A 244 10.29 -7.12 -11.69
C LYS A 244 9.51 -8.29 -12.25
N GLU A 245 8.61 -8.89 -11.48
CA GLU A 245 7.97 -10.16 -11.82
C GLU A 245 6.45 -10.09 -11.77
N TRP A 246 5.87 -9.58 -10.69
CA TRP A 246 4.43 -9.68 -10.48
C TRP A 246 3.63 -8.65 -11.27
N ALA A 247 4.11 -7.40 -11.34
CA ALA A 247 3.44 -6.32 -12.06
C ALA A 247 4.44 -5.37 -12.74
N PRO A 248 5.27 -5.86 -13.68
CA PRO A 248 6.37 -5.09 -14.25
C PRO A 248 5.99 -3.87 -15.08
N ARG A 249 4.74 -3.81 -15.54
CA ARG A 249 4.20 -2.69 -16.31
C ARG A 249 3.42 -1.68 -15.47
N ALA A 250 3.21 -1.94 -14.19
CA ALA A 250 2.45 -1.05 -13.33
C ALA A 250 3.29 0.15 -12.87
N TYR A 251 2.60 1.22 -12.47
CA TYR A 251 3.25 2.38 -11.87
C TYR A 251 3.33 2.21 -10.34
N VAL A 252 4.53 2.13 -9.79
CA VAL A 252 4.77 1.80 -8.38
C VAL A 252 5.35 2.99 -7.63
N VAL A 253 4.63 3.40 -6.58
CA VAL A 253 5.00 4.44 -5.63
C VAL A 253 5.20 3.81 -4.25
N SER A 254 6.41 3.95 -3.70
CA SER A 254 6.71 3.50 -2.33
C SER A 254 6.89 4.68 -1.38
N PHE A 255 6.85 4.40 -0.08
CA PHE A 255 7.08 5.39 0.97
C PHE A 255 8.39 5.14 1.70
N LYS A 256 9.05 6.24 2.10
CA LYS A 256 10.22 6.21 2.97
C LYS A 256 10.01 7.18 4.13
N LEU A 257 9.80 6.60 5.32
CA LEU A 257 9.75 7.34 6.57
C LEU A 257 11.15 7.32 7.20
N GLU A 258 11.68 8.50 7.50
CA GLU A 258 12.92 8.66 8.27
C GLU A 258 12.71 9.66 9.41
N THR A 259 13.63 9.67 10.36
CA THR A 259 13.69 10.66 11.45
C THR A 259 14.81 11.68 11.22
N ASP A 260 15.81 11.33 10.41
CA ASP A 260 16.93 12.19 10.03
C ASP A 260 16.74 12.69 8.58
N PRO A 261 16.59 14.00 8.36
CA PRO A 261 16.48 14.59 7.02
C PRO A 261 17.68 14.35 6.11
N SER A 262 18.90 14.22 6.68
CA SER A 262 20.14 14.14 5.91
C SER A 262 20.25 12.85 5.08
N ILE A 263 19.61 11.78 5.53
CA ILE A 263 19.67 10.46 4.90
C ILE A 263 18.45 10.13 4.03
N LEU A 264 17.38 10.93 4.10
CA LEU A 264 16.09 10.61 3.46
C LEU A 264 16.22 10.47 1.94
N VAL A 265 16.81 11.47 1.28
CA VAL A 265 16.94 11.49 -0.20
C VAL A 265 17.87 10.36 -0.66
N GLN A 266 19.00 10.18 0.01
CA GLN A 266 19.96 9.12 -0.32
C GLN A 266 19.33 7.72 -0.21
N LYS A 267 18.60 7.46 0.88
CA LYS A 267 17.91 6.18 1.07
C LYS A 267 16.77 5.97 0.06
N ALA A 268 16.05 7.03 -0.30
CA ALA A 268 15.00 6.98 -1.31
C ALA A 268 15.58 6.66 -2.70
N GLN A 269 16.65 7.35 -3.11
CA GLN A 269 17.37 7.06 -4.35
C GLN A 269 17.95 5.64 -4.36
N GLY A 270 18.48 5.17 -3.23
CA GLY A 270 18.92 3.78 -3.06
C GLY A 270 17.78 2.79 -3.29
N ALA A 271 16.58 3.05 -2.76
CA ALA A 271 15.41 2.20 -2.98
C ALA A 271 14.98 2.18 -4.46
N LEU A 272 15.00 3.32 -5.15
CA LEU A 272 14.71 3.40 -6.59
C LEU A 272 15.71 2.55 -7.39
N LYS A 273 17.01 2.68 -7.10
CA LYS A 273 18.05 1.90 -7.76
C LYS A 273 17.93 0.39 -7.50
N ASN A 274 17.64 0.01 -6.25
CA ASN A 274 17.59 -1.40 -5.85
C ASN A 274 16.35 -2.12 -6.41
N TYR A 275 15.18 -1.46 -6.39
CA TYR A 275 13.92 -2.10 -6.74
C TYR A 275 13.42 -1.76 -8.15
N GLY A 276 13.86 -0.65 -8.74
CA GLY A 276 13.49 -0.25 -10.10
C GLY A 276 12.09 0.36 -10.26
N HIS A 277 11.44 0.73 -9.15
CA HIS A 277 10.12 1.39 -9.18
C HIS A 277 10.22 2.88 -9.53
N GLN A 278 9.08 3.50 -9.82
CA GLN A 278 9.02 4.79 -10.50
C GLN A 278 9.13 5.99 -9.56
N ALA A 279 8.60 5.89 -8.33
CA ALA A 279 8.65 7.01 -7.39
C ALA A 279 8.73 6.58 -5.92
N VAL A 280 9.41 7.38 -5.11
CA VAL A 280 9.43 7.29 -3.65
C VAL A 280 8.88 8.59 -3.07
N ILE A 281 7.95 8.49 -2.13
CA ILE A 281 7.54 9.63 -1.30
C ILE A 281 8.28 9.54 0.03
N GLY A 282 9.24 10.43 0.19
CA GLY A 282 9.99 10.61 1.42
C GLY A 282 9.26 11.53 2.39
N ASN A 283 9.22 11.16 3.66
CA ASN A 283 8.67 12.04 4.70
C ASN A 283 9.42 11.89 6.02
N ILE A 284 9.58 13.00 6.75
CA ILE A 284 10.16 13.02 8.09
C ILE A 284 9.04 12.89 9.13
N LEU A 285 9.23 12.05 10.14
CA LEU A 285 8.19 11.71 11.12
C LEU A 285 7.50 12.94 11.73
N SER A 286 8.28 13.96 12.08
CA SER A 286 7.80 15.19 12.72
C SER A 286 7.04 16.12 11.77
N THR A 287 7.41 16.17 10.49
CA THR A 287 6.86 17.13 9.51
C THR A 287 5.95 16.49 8.47
N ARG A 288 5.72 15.17 8.53
CA ARG A 288 4.99 14.38 7.52
C ARG A 288 3.61 14.92 7.12
N LYS A 289 2.96 15.73 7.95
CA LYS A 289 1.65 16.34 7.65
C LYS A 289 1.76 17.58 6.74
N HIS A 290 2.92 18.24 6.70
CA HIS A 290 3.12 19.53 6.05
C HIS A 290 4.30 19.55 5.09
N HIS A 291 5.13 18.50 5.07
CA HIS A 291 6.26 18.35 4.16
C HIS A 291 6.42 16.91 3.70
N VAL A 292 6.52 16.73 2.38
CA VAL A 292 6.99 15.50 1.74
C VAL A 292 7.97 15.84 0.63
N VAL A 293 8.82 14.87 0.27
CA VAL A 293 9.70 14.96 -0.88
C VAL A 293 9.31 13.86 -1.85
N LEU A 294 9.00 14.20 -3.09
CA LEU A 294 8.74 13.24 -4.16
C LEU A 294 10.04 13.00 -4.94
N ILE A 295 10.56 11.78 -4.88
CA ILE A 295 11.82 11.38 -5.51
C ILE A 295 11.53 10.40 -6.64
N THR A 296 12.13 10.65 -7.81
CA THR A 296 12.17 9.76 -8.96
C THR A 296 13.61 9.53 -9.41
N SER A 297 13.84 8.76 -10.48
CA SER A 297 15.19 8.54 -11.02
C SER A 297 15.82 9.81 -11.60
N SER A 298 15.02 10.79 -12.02
CA SER A 298 15.49 12.01 -12.69
C SER A 298 15.27 13.29 -11.87
N GLU A 299 14.45 13.26 -10.82
CA GLU A 299 14.00 14.47 -10.14
C GLU A 299 13.80 14.25 -8.64
N VAL A 300 14.11 15.27 -7.85
CA VAL A 300 13.76 15.41 -6.45
C VAL A 300 12.90 16.67 -6.30
N LYS A 301 11.61 16.49 -6.01
CA LYS A 301 10.64 17.58 -5.87
C LYS A 301 10.23 17.75 -4.42
N ASP A 302 10.55 18.90 -3.84
CA ASP A 302 10.14 19.26 -2.48
C ASP A 302 8.69 19.80 -2.48
N VAL A 303 7.83 19.25 -1.63
CA VAL A 303 6.42 19.62 -1.51
C VAL A 303 6.12 20.03 -0.07
N ARG A 304 5.93 21.34 0.14
CA ARG A 304 5.60 21.92 1.46
C ARG A 304 4.30 22.70 1.40
N LEU A 305 3.50 22.56 2.45
CA LEU A 305 2.40 23.46 2.70
C LEU A 305 2.95 24.81 3.19
N ASN A 306 2.40 25.90 2.66
CA ASN A 306 2.68 27.23 3.18
C ASN A 306 1.88 27.52 4.47
N GLU A 307 2.19 28.61 5.15
CA GLU A 307 1.55 28.96 6.43
C GLU A 307 0.04 29.09 6.33
N PHE A 308 -0.47 29.64 5.22
CA PHE A 308 -1.89 29.78 4.96
C PHE A 308 -2.58 28.41 4.83
N GLN A 309 -2.01 27.50 4.03
CA GLN A 309 -2.52 26.15 3.87
C GLN A 309 -2.50 25.36 5.18
N ILE A 310 -1.48 25.55 6.01
CA ILE A 310 -1.40 24.95 7.35
C ILE A 310 -2.50 25.50 8.24
N ALA A 311 -2.73 26.82 8.23
CA ALA A 311 -3.80 27.47 9.01
C ALA A 311 -5.20 26.99 8.59
N GLU A 312 -5.41 26.71 7.30
CA GLU A 312 -6.66 26.16 6.77
C GLU A 312 -6.82 24.64 6.99
N ASN A 313 -5.86 23.97 7.66
CA ASN A 313 -5.82 22.51 7.81
C ASN A 313 -5.85 21.76 6.47
N THR A 314 -5.17 22.31 5.46
CA THR A 314 -5.03 21.65 4.15
C THR A 314 -4.34 20.30 4.30
N GLU A 315 -4.87 19.30 3.62
CA GLU A 315 -4.28 17.97 3.55
C GLU A 315 -3.20 17.95 2.47
N ILE A 316 -1.96 17.63 2.84
CA ILE A 316 -0.81 17.64 1.92
C ILE A 316 -0.96 16.66 0.75
N GLU A 317 -1.72 15.59 0.95
CA GLU A 317 -2.14 14.65 -0.09
C GLU A 317 -2.85 15.35 -1.25
N GLY A 318 -3.64 16.40 -0.97
CA GLY A 318 -4.28 17.19 -2.02
C GLY A 318 -3.31 17.93 -2.93
N VAL A 319 -2.06 18.12 -2.49
CA VAL A 319 -0.99 18.76 -3.28
C VAL A 319 -0.21 17.75 -4.09
N PHE A 320 0.21 16.63 -3.50
CA PHE A 320 1.08 15.68 -4.19
C PHE A 320 0.34 14.55 -4.92
N ILE A 321 -0.92 14.22 -4.60
CA ILE A 321 -1.68 13.20 -5.33
C ILE A 321 -1.91 13.60 -6.80
N PRO A 322 -2.28 14.85 -7.14
CA PRO A 322 -2.35 15.29 -8.53
C PRO A 322 -1.02 15.12 -9.30
N GLU A 323 0.11 15.33 -8.62
CA GLU A 323 1.44 15.11 -9.18
C GLU A 323 1.69 13.62 -9.50
N ILE A 324 1.34 12.72 -8.58
CA ILE A 324 1.42 11.27 -8.83
C ILE A 324 0.55 10.87 -10.04
N ILE A 325 -0.66 11.41 -10.11
CA ILE A 325 -1.61 11.11 -11.19
C ILE A 325 -1.05 11.57 -12.54
N SER A 326 -0.51 12.79 -12.60
CA SER A 326 0.14 13.32 -13.81
C SER A 326 1.28 12.42 -14.31
N ARG A 327 2.11 11.92 -13.39
CA ARG A 327 3.21 11.00 -13.72
C ARG A 327 2.71 9.62 -14.15
N HIS A 328 1.67 9.10 -13.52
CA HIS A 328 1.03 7.86 -13.94
C HIS A 328 0.41 8.01 -15.35
N ASP A 329 -0.19 9.15 -15.67
CA ASP A 329 -0.68 9.43 -17.02
C ASP A 329 0.45 9.51 -18.04
N ALA A 330 1.60 10.07 -17.66
CA ALA A 330 2.80 10.06 -18.49
C ALA A 330 3.34 8.64 -18.71
N TRP A 331 3.36 7.79 -17.67
CA TRP A 331 3.73 6.39 -17.75
C TRP A 331 2.85 5.59 -18.72
N ILE A 332 1.53 5.78 -18.64
CA ILE A 332 0.57 5.17 -19.57
C ILE A 332 0.82 5.65 -21.01
N ARG A 333 1.12 6.93 -21.22
CA ARG A 333 1.41 7.48 -22.56
C ARG A 333 2.71 6.96 -23.16
N GLN A 334 3.75 6.75 -22.34
CA GLN A 334 5.04 6.24 -22.79
C GLN A 334 4.99 4.77 -23.23
N SER A 335 3.96 4.04 -22.80
CA SER A 335 3.82 2.60 -23.07
C SER A 335 2.84 2.29 -24.22
N LYS A 336 2.27 3.33 -24.85
CA LYS A 336 1.47 3.21 -26.08
C LYS A 336 2.36 3.33 -27.31
#